data_AF-A0AAD8HDN4-F1
#
_entry.id   AF-A0AAD8HDN4-F1
#
_cell.length_a   1.000
_cell.length_b   1.000
_cell.length_c   1.000
_cell.angle_alpha   90.00
_cell.angle_beta   90.00
_cell.angle_gamma   90.00
#
_symmetry.space_group_name_H-M   'P 1'
#
loop_
_entity.id
_entity.type
_entity.pdbx_description
1 polymer ?
#
loop_
_entity_poly.entity_id
_entity_poly.type
_entity_poly.pdbx_seq_one_letter_code
_entity_poly.pdbx_strand_id
1 'polypeptide(L)'
;MARRQLASINSRFLSTPSYFPSDFRTFSSKSTPYQVKVGIPEFLKGVGKGVESYVEKLENGIGDFQKLLVTRTLKLKQLGVESCKHRKLILKYTHKYKLGLWRPRAEPVKTQ
;
A
#
# COMPACT_ATOMS: atom_id res chain seq x y z
N MET A 1 7.93 -38.79 -22.05
CA MET A 1 8.49 -37.76 -22.95
C MET A 1 7.34 -37.03 -23.62
N ALA A 2 7.16 -35.73 -23.39
CA ALA A 2 6.08 -34.96 -24.00
C ALA A 2 6.68 -33.75 -24.75
N ARG A 3 6.66 -33.80 -26.09
CA ARG A 3 7.19 -32.76 -26.97
C ARG A 3 6.23 -31.57 -26.98
N ARG A 4 6.68 -30.41 -26.52
CA ARG A 4 5.97 -29.13 -26.72
C ARG A 4 6.22 -28.68 -28.16
N GLN A 5 5.19 -28.70 -28.99
CA GLN A 5 5.20 -28.14 -30.33
C GLN A 5 5.00 -26.62 -30.21
N LEU A 6 5.98 -25.83 -30.67
CA LEU A 6 5.84 -24.37 -30.78
C LEU A 6 5.17 -24.06 -32.12
N ALA A 7 3.95 -23.54 -32.06
CA ALA A 7 3.27 -23.05 -33.27
C ALA A 7 4.05 -21.84 -33.83
N SER A 8 4.49 -21.95 -35.08
CA SER A 8 5.14 -20.86 -35.80
C SER A 8 4.15 -19.71 -36.02
N ILE A 9 4.47 -18.52 -35.50
CA ILE A 9 3.71 -17.30 -35.79
C ILE A 9 4.10 -16.87 -37.21
N ASN A 10 3.24 -17.19 -38.17
CA ASN A 10 3.41 -16.83 -39.57
C ASN A 10 2.99 -15.35 -39.74
N SER A 11 3.97 -14.44 -39.92
CA SER A 11 3.72 -13.01 -40.12
C SER A 11 3.18 -12.74 -41.52
N ARG A 12 1.86 -12.89 -41.71
CA ARG A 12 1.19 -12.26 -42.84
C ARG A 12 0.91 -10.80 -42.50
N PHE A 13 1.88 -9.94 -42.84
CA PHE A 13 1.65 -8.52 -43.06
C PHE A 13 0.64 -8.38 -44.21
N LEU A 14 -0.64 -8.20 -43.85
CA LEU A 14 -1.66 -7.75 -44.79
C LEU A 14 -1.98 -6.29 -44.46
N SER A 15 -1.59 -5.47 -45.42
CA SER A 15 -1.92 -4.06 -45.60
C SER A 15 -3.42 -3.87 -45.70
N THR A 16 -4.01 -2.94 -44.93
CA THR A 16 -4.87 -1.80 -45.37
C THR A 16 -5.65 -1.18 -44.19
N PRO A 17 -6.08 0.11 -44.31
CA PRO A 17 -6.23 1.03 -43.19
C PRO A 17 -7.69 1.27 -42.77
N SER A 18 -7.82 2.12 -41.75
CA SER A 18 -8.98 2.92 -41.36
C SER A 18 -9.88 2.34 -40.25
N TYR A 19 -10.18 3.24 -39.31
CA TYR A 19 -11.07 3.11 -38.16
C TYR A 19 -10.50 2.37 -36.95
N PHE A 20 -9.58 3.01 -36.23
CA PHE A 20 -9.49 2.78 -34.79
C PHE A 20 -10.74 3.43 -34.16
N PRO A 21 -11.72 2.66 -33.63
CA PRO A 21 -12.71 3.25 -32.77
C PRO A 21 -11.98 3.86 -31.57
N SER A 22 -12.41 5.05 -31.19
CA SER A 22 -11.95 5.86 -30.07
C SER A 22 -12.23 5.20 -28.69
N ASP A 23 -12.08 3.87 -28.59
CA ASP A 23 -12.40 3.05 -27.42
C ASP A 23 -11.15 2.49 -26.74
N PHE A 24 -9.99 3.11 -26.97
CA PHE A 24 -8.95 3.06 -25.93
C PHE A 24 -9.48 3.84 -24.74
N ARG A 25 -10.16 3.10 -23.83
CA ARG A 25 -10.43 3.57 -22.47
C ARG A 25 -9.10 4.07 -21.94
N THR A 26 -8.96 5.38 -21.84
CA THR A 26 -7.81 6.03 -21.24
C THR A 26 -7.76 5.53 -19.81
N PHE A 27 -6.96 4.50 -19.57
CA PHE A 27 -6.62 4.08 -18.23
C PHE A 27 -5.84 5.26 -17.67
N SER A 28 -6.54 6.17 -16.99
CA SER A 28 -5.94 7.35 -16.41
C SER A 28 -5.01 6.84 -15.32
N SER A 29 -3.72 6.69 -15.66
CA SER A 29 -2.64 6.42 -14.71
C SER A 29 -2.38 7.61 -13.79
N LYS A 30 -3.29 8.60 -13.75
CA LYS A 30 -3.27 9.66 -12.75
C LYS A 30 -3.67 9.06 -11.41
N SER A 31 -2.72 8.39 -10.75
CA SER A 31 -2.79 8.28 -9.29
C SER A 31 -2.80 9.71 -8.76
N THR A 32 -3.88 10.13 -8.12
CA THR A 32 -3.87 11.39 -7.37
C THR A 32 -2.69 11.31 -6.40
N PRO A 33 -1.68 12.20 -6.51
CA PRO A 33 -0.60 12.20 -5.55
C PRO A 33 -1.18 12.69 -4.24
N TYR A 34 -1.49 11.76 -3.35
CA TYR A 34 -1.90 12.09 -1.99
C TYR A 34 -0.70 12.74 -1.31
N GLN A 35 -0.75 14.06 -1.24
CA GLN A 35 0.23 14.93 -0.61
C GLN A 35 0.06 14.99 0.92
N VAL A 36 -0.74 14.09 1.49
CA VAL A 36 -0.87 13.93 2.94
C VAL A 36 0.34 13.13 3.40
N LYS A 37 1.29 13.81 4.04
CA LYS A 37 2.34 13.15 4.82
C LYS A 37 1.66 12.38 5.95
N VAL A 38 1.29 11.13 5.67
CA VAL A 38 0.64 10.26 6.65
C VAL A 38 1.59 10.08 7.82
N GLY A 39 1.22 10.64 8.97
CA GLY A 39 1.97 10.47 10.20
C GLY A 39 1.77 9.07 10.79
N ILE A 40 2.68 8.66 11.67
CA ILE A 40 2.46 7.51 12.57
C ILE A 40 1.11 7.60 13.32
N PRO A 41 0.69 8.75 13.88
CA PRO A 41 -0.56 8.84 14.64
C PRO A 41 -1.78 8.67 13.73
N GLU A 42 -1.75 9.26 12.54
CA GLU A 42 -2.82 9.13 11.55
C GLU A 42 -2.95 7.68 11.05
N PHE A 43 -1.81 7.03 10.78
CA PHE A 43 -1.77 5.64 10.38
C PHE A 43 -2.40 4.74 11.45
N LEU A 44 -1.99 4.88 12.71
CA LEU A 44 -2.46 4.04 13.80
C LEU A 44 -3.94 4.28 14.11
N LYS A 45 -4.41 5.53 14.05
CA LYS A 45 -5.84 5.87 14.14
C LYS A 45 -6.65 5.21 13.02
N GLY A 46 -6.12 5.18 11.79
CA GLY A 46 -6.77 4.49 10.68
C GLY A 46 -6.82 2.96 10.84
N VAL A 47 -5.79 2.36 11.47
CA VAL A 47 -5.76 0.92 11.77
C VAL A 47 -6.79 0.58 12.86
N GLY A 48 -6.90 1.42 13.88
CA GLY A 48 -7.79 1.26 15.02
C GLY A 48 -7.49 0.02 15.87
N LYS A 49 -8.52 -0.50 16.54
CA LYS A 49 -8.46 -1.74 17.38
C LYS A 49 -7.43 -1.65 18.53
N GLY A 50 -7.36 -0.48 19.17
CA GLY A 50 -6.53 -0.26 20.37
C GLY A 50 -5.03 -0.16 20.11
N VAL A 51 -4.59 -0.03 18.85
CA VAL A 51 -3.17 0.21 18.53
C VAL A 51 -2.76 1.68 18.75
N GLU A 52 -3.74 2.57 18.92
CA GLU A 52 -3.56 4.01 19.14
C GLU A 52 -2.77 4.34 20.42
N SER A 53 -2.86 3.51 21.45
CA SER A 53 -2.10 3.70 22.69
C SER A 53 -0.59 3.50 22.53
N TYR A 54 -0.14 2.90 21.42
CA TYR A 54 1.28 2.69 21.12
C TYR A 54 1.91 3.82 20.28
N VAL A 55 1.15 4.88 19.95
CA VAL A 55 1.63 6.02 19.16
C VAL A 55 2.90 6.63 19.77
N GLU A 56 2.85 7.02 21.04
CA GLU A 56 3.98 7.67 21.73
C GLU A 56 5.25 6.80 21.74
N LYS A 57 5.10 5.50 21.97
CA LYS A 57 6.22 4.56 21.99
C LYS A 57 6.84 4.37 20.59
N LEU A 58 6.00 4.35 19.56
CA LEU A 58 6.43 4.20 18.17
C LEU A 58 7.06 5.48 17.62
N GLU A 59 6.55 6.65 18.01
CA GLU A 59 7.16 7.94 17.69
C GLU A 59 8.54 8.08 18.35
N ASN A 60 8.66 7.77 19.63
CA ASN A 60 9.96 7.84 20.32
C ASN A 60 10.96 6.79 19.80
N GLY A 61 10.49 5.60 19.44
CA GLY A 61 11.35 4.50 19.02
C GLY A 61 11.76 4.52 17.54
N ILE A 62 10.87 4.98 16.67
CA ILE A 62 11.04 4.91 15.20
C ILE A 62 11.18 6.32 14.61
N GLY A 63 10.38 7.27 15.11
CA GLY A 63 10.30 8.67 14.69
C GLY A 63 9.64 8.88 13.33
N ASP A 64 10.08 8.14 12.32
CA ASP A 64 9.66 8.34 10.93
C ASP A 64 8.69 7.25 10.47
N PHE A 65 7.65 7.66 9.76
CA PHE A 65 6.68 6.75 9.15
C PHE A 65 7.34 5.83 8.11
N GLN A 66 8.35 6.29 7.37
CA GLN A 66 9.05 5.43 6.40
C GLN A 66 9.76 4.27 7.10
N LYS A 67 10.39 4.56 8.24
CA LYS A 67 11.03 3.54 9.07
C LYS A 67 9.99 2.56 9.61
N LEU A 68 8.79 3.03 9.97
CA LEU A 68 7.67 2.18 10.41
C LEU A 68 7.28 1.13 9.34
N LEU A 69 7.23 1.52 8.06
CA LEU A 69 6.89 0.64 6.94
C LEU A 69 7.94 -0.46 6.66
N VAL A 70 9.19 -0.22 7.05
CA VAL A 70 10.31 -1.16 6.86
C VAL A 70 10.52 -2.05 8.10
N THR A 71 10.05 -1.60 9.27
CA THR A 71 10.25 -2.30 10.54
C THR A 71 9.72 -3.73 10.55
N ARG A 72 10.40 -4.56 11.34
CA ARG A 72 10.04 -5.97 11.57
C ARG A 72 9.58 -6.19 13.01
N THR A 73 9.05 -7.39 13.27
CA THR A 73 8.42 -7.78 14.55
C THR A 73 9.33 -7.60 15.77
N LEU A 74 10.64 -7.90 15.64
CA LEU A 74 11.59 -7.81 16.75
C LEU A 74 11.71 -6.37 17.29
N LYS A 75 11.83 -5.38 16.39
CA LYS A 75 11.85 -3.97 16.79
C LYS A 75 10.53 -3.56 17.43
N LEU A 76 9.38 -3.97 16.89
CA LEU A 76 8.08 -3.66 17.51
C LEU A 76 7.93 -4.31 18.90
N LYS A 77 8.52 -5.49 19.12
CA LYS A 77 8.54 -6.12 20.45
C LYS A 77 9.41 -5.34 21.43
N GLN A 78 10.59 -4.88 21.00
CA GLN A 78 11.50 -4.07 21.82
C GLN A 78 10.87 -2.73 22.22
N LEU A 79 10.06 -2.13 21.35
CA LEU A 79 9.35 -0.87 21.60
C LEU A 79 8.11 -1.00 22.51
N GLY A 80 7.90 -2.17 23.11
CA GLY A 80 6.79 -2.36 24.06
C GLY A 80 5.41 -2.51 23.41
N VAL A 81 5.33 -2.94 22.13
CA VAL A 81 4.08 -3.47 21.57
C VAL A 81 3.92 -4.90 22.07
N GLU A 82 3.33 -5.04 23.25
CA GLU A 82 3.32 -6.28 24.02
C GLU A 82 2.49 -7.39 23.37
N SER A 83 1.33 -7.05 22.80
CA SER A 83 0.45 -8.04 22.18
C SER A 83 0.94 -8.51 20.81
N CYS A 84 1.06 -9.82 20.66
CA CYS A 84 1.29 -10.46 19.35
C CYS A 84 0.19 -10.09 18.33
N LYS A 85 -1.05 -9.85 18.77
CA LYS A 85 -2.17 -9.48 17.90
C LYS A 85 -1.95 -8.07 17.31
N HIS A 86 -1.52 -7.11 18.12
CA HIS A 86 -1.26 -5.74 17.67
C HIS A 86 -0.05 -5.68 16.72
N ARG A 87 1.04 -6.41 17.00
CA ARG A 87 2.20 -6.49 16.08
C ARG A 87 1.80 -7.05 14.71
N LYS A 88 0.99 -8.13 14.67
CA LYS A 88 0.48 -8.69 13.41
C LYS A 88 -0.41 -7.70 12.67
N LEU A 89 -1.25 -6.95 13.40
CA LEU A 89 -2.14 -5.96 12.81
C LEU A 89 -1.35 -4.83 12.14
N ILE A 90 -0.37 -4.25 12.83
CA ILE A 90 0.51 -3.21 12.28
C ILE A 90 1.19 -3.70 11.00
N LEU A 91 1.78 -4.91 11.03
CA LEU A 91 2.46 -5.46 9.85
C LEU A 91 1.50 -5.74 8.68
N LYS A 92 0.27 -6.17 8.97
CA LYS A 92 -0.76 -6.36 7.95
C LYS A 92 -1.10 -5.03 7.26
N TYR A 93 -1.34 -3.97 8.03
CA TYR A 93 -1.75 -2.68 7.49
C TYR A 93 -0.60 -1.91 6.84
N THR A 94 0.64 -2.02 7.35
CA THR A 94 1.82 -1.45 6.68
C THR A 94 2.04 -2.10 5.32
N HIS A 95 1.86 -3.43 5.21
CA HIS A 95 1.95 -4.11 3.93
C HIS A 95 0.85 -3.66 2.96
N LYS A 96 -0.41 -3.55 3.42
CA LYS A 96 -1.50 -3.01 2.59
C LYS A 96 -1.23 -1.57 2.13
N TYR A 97 -0.64 -0.75 3.00
CA TYR A 97 -0.25 0.63 2.67
C TYR A 97 0.80 0.67 1.57
N LYS A 98 1.85 -0.19 1.66
CA LYS A 98 2.88 -0.31 0.62
C LYS A 98 2.33 -0.76 -0.74
N LEU A 99 1.31 -1.61 -0.73
CA LEU A 99 0.62 -2.07 -1.94
C LEU A 99 -0.42 -1.08 -2.46
N GLY A 100 -0.70 0.02 -1.74
CA GLY A 100 -1.73 0.99 -2.10
C GLY A 100 -3.17 0.49 -1.95
N LEU A 101 -3.38 -0.71 -1.37
CA LEU A 101 -4.69 -1.34 -1.19
C LEU A 101 -5.52 -0.70 -0.07
N TRP A 102 -4.86 0.01 0.83
CA TRP A 102 -5.49 0.66 1.97
C TRP A 102 -4.70 1.91 2.34
N ARG A 103 -5.40 2.98 2.71
CA ARG A 103 -4.82 4.19 3.28
C ARG A 103 -5.66 4.66 4.46
N PRO A 104 -5.04 5.21 5.51
CA PRO A 104 -5.79 5.85 6.58
C PRO A 104 -6.58 7.01 5.98
N ARG A 105 -7.85 7.10 6.36
CA ARG A 105 -8.69 8.24 5.97
C ARG A 105 -8.38 9.35 6.96
N ALA A 106 -7.76 10.42 6.50
CA ALA A 106 -7.68 11.66 7.25
C ALA A 106 -9.13 12.12 7.48
N GLU A 107 -9.66 11.91 8.69
CA GLU A 107 -10.84 12.68 9.06
C GLU A 107 -10.40 14.14 9.11
N PRO A 108 -11.05 15.06 8.38
CA PRO A 108 -10.80 16.47 8.58
C PRO A 108 -11.09 16.73 10.06
N VAL A 109 -10.10 17.33 10.75
CA VAL A 109 -10.32 17.83 12.11
C VAL A 109 -11.60 18.65 12.04
N LYS A 110 -12.65 18.23 12.74
CA LYS A 110 -13.89 19.00 12.82
C LYS A 110 -13.50 20.33 13.46
N THR A 111 -13.34 21.36 12.64
CA THR A 111 -13.17 22.74 13.09
C THR A 111 -14.44 23.08 13.87
N GLN A 112 -14.31 23.28 15.18
CA GLN A 112 -15.32 23.96 15.98
C GLN A 112 -15.29 25.46 15.65
#